data_AF-A0AAV5TI40-F1
#
_entry.id   AF-A0AAV5TI40-F1
#
_cell.length_a   1.000
_cell.length_b   1.000
_cell.length_c   1.000
_cell.angle_alpha   90.00
_cell.angle_beta   90.00
_cell.angle_gamma   90.00
#
_symmetry.space_group_name_H-M   'P 1'
#
loop_
_entity.id
_entity.type
_entity.pdbx_description
1 polymer ?
#
loop_
_entity_poly.entity_id
_entity_poly.type
_entity_poly.pdbx_seq_one_letter_code
_entity_poly.pdbx_strand_id
1 'polypeptide(L)'
;MIFVFLGPCSLISQDLCRFCQGLHINLVQHSAIVLLLSFAFRLYILGSDVFSNRRVPSPSLIWIICLSSLALMAVPIIAYYVVQTEVTPEVLKRFRLEGYMATNYNIFGGTAEILLDALGCCLSPIVMTLIFIVRRTLIKRIAKAV
;
A
#
# COMPACT_ATOMS: atom_id res chain seq x y z
N MET A 1 -8.86 -15.44 6.87
CA MET A 1 -7.92 -14.81 7.81
C MET A 1 -8.72 -14.03 8.82
N ILE A 2 -8.39 -14.18 10.10
CA ILE A 2 -9.07 -13.45 11.18
C ILE A 2 -8.17 -12.29 11.57
N PHE A 3 -8.69 -11.07 11.51
CA PHE A 3 -8.05 -9.88 12.06
C PHE A 3 -8.58 -9.64 13.45
N VAL A 4 -7.68 -9.46 14.42
CA VAL A 4 -8.03 -9.13 15.81
C VAL A 4 -7.56 -7.71 16.08
N PHE A 5 -8.48 -6.84 16.49
CA PHE A 5 -8.18 -5.44 16.75
C PHE A 5 -7.80 -5.22 18.20
N LEU A 6 -6.54 -4.86 18.42
CA LEU A 6 -5.97 -4.55 19.73
C LEU A 6 -5.66 -3.05 19.75
N GLY A 7 -6.58 -2.21 20.22
CA GLY A 7 -6.37 -0.76 20.26
C GLY A 7 -7.61 0.04 20.64
N PRO A 8 -7.50 1.37 20.78
CA PRO A 8 -8.60 2.23 21.22
C PRO A 8 -9.81 2.22 20.27
N CYS A 9 -9.61 1.86 18.99
CA CYS A 9 -10.74 1.66 18.07
C CYS A 9 -11.69 0.56 18.57
N SER A 10 -11.17 -0.43 19.32
CA SER A 10 -11.96 -1.55 19.82
C SER A 10 -12.92 -1.15 20.94
N LEU A 11 -12.74 0.04 21.51
CA LEU A 11 -13.63 0.61 22.53
C LEU A 11 -14.83 1.35 21.92
N ILE A 12 -14.77 1.68 20.62
CA ILE A 12 -15.76 2.52 19.95
C ILE A 12 -16.67 1.67 19.07
N SER A 13 -16.14 1.10 17.99
CA SER A 13 -16.93 0.29 17.05
C SER A 13 -16.06 -0.56 16.13
N GLN A 14 -16.62 -1.68 15.66
CA GLN A 14 -15.94 -2.59 14.74
C GLN A 14 -15.65 -1.92 13.41
N ASP A 15 -16.60 -1.11 12.93
CA ASP A 15 -16.47 -0.39 11.67
C ASP A 15 -15.36 0.67 11.72
N LEU A 16 -15.17 1.32 12.86
CA LEU A 16 -14.04 2.24 13.03
C LEU A 16 -12.70 1.49 12.95
N CYS A 17 -12.60 0.31 13.57
CA CYS A 17 -11.40 -0.52 13.46
C CYS A 17 -11.13 -0.97 12.03
N ARG A 18 -12.16 -1.42 11.30
CA ARG A 18 -12.07 -1.76 9.87
C ARG A 18 -11.57 -0.57 9.05
N PHE A 19 -12.11 0.61 9.30
CA PHE A 19 -11.75 1.84 8.60
C PHE A 19 -10.30 2.23 8.89
N CYS A 20 -9.90 2.24 10.16
CA CYS A 20 -8.53 2.53 10.57
C CYS A 20 -7.52 1.56 9.94
N GLN A 21 -7.84 0.27 9.89
CA GLN A 21 -6.98 -0.71 9.23
C GLN A 21 -6.85 -0.42 7.73
N GLY A 22 -7.96 -0.20 7.03
CA GLY A 22 -7.94 0.15 5.61
C GLY A 22 -7.14 1.43 5.34
N LEU A 23 -7.36 2.48 6.14
CA LEU A 23 -6.64 3.74 6.04
C LEU A 23 -5.14 3.57 6.26
N HIS A 24 -4.73 2.81 7.29
CA HIS A 24 -3.33 2.54 7.59
C HIS A 24 -2.64 1.83 6.41
N ILE A 25 -3.25 0.78 5.88
CA ILE A 25 -2.71 0.04 4.72
C ILE A 25 -2.56 0.98 3.51
N ASN A 26 -3.55 1.84 3.26
CA ASN A 26 -3.49 2.80 2.15
C ASN A 26 -2.32 3.77 2.28
N LEU A 27 -2.17 4.37 3.47
CA LEU A 27 -1.11 5.33 3.74
C LEU A 27 0.28 4.70 3.59
N VAL A 28 0.47 3.48 4.09
CA VAL A 28 1.72 2.74 3.95
C VAL A 28 2.04 2.48 2.47
N GLN A 29 1.08 1.97 1.69
CA GLN A 29 1.34 1.67 0.28
C GLN A 29 1.57 2.94 -0.55
N HIS A 30 0.80 3.99 -0.30
CA HIS A 30 1.00 5.28 -0.95
C HIS A 30 2.39 5.86 -0.64
N SER A 31 2.85 5.76 0.61
CA SER A 31 4.19 6.22 1.00
C SER A 31 5.30 5.49 0.23
N ALA A 32 5.16 4.18 -0.01
CA ALA A 32 6.12 3.39 -0.78
C ALA A 32 6.20 3.84 -2.24
N ILE A 33 5.05 4.11 -2.88
CA ILE A 33 5.00 4.61 -4.25
C ILE A 33 5.64 5.99 -4.36
N VAL A 34 5.34 6.90 -3.43
CA VAL A 34 5.94 8.23 -3.38
C VAL A 34 7.46 8.15 -3.21
N LEU A 35 7.96 7.25 -2.36
CA LEU A 35 9.39 7.00 -2.21
C LEU A 35 10.03 6.50 -3.50
N LEU A 36 9.39 5.54 -4.18
CA LEU A 36 9.86 5.03 -5.47
C LEU A 36 9.93 6.15 -6.53
N LEU A 37 8.87 6.95 -6.65
CA LEU A 37 8.82 8.10 -7.56
C LEU A 37 9.91 9.12 -7.22
N SER A 38 10.15 9.39 -5.93
CA SER A 38 11.21 10.30 -5.49
C SER A 38 12.59 9.82 -5.90
N PHE A 39 12.89 8.52 -5.69
CA PHE A 39 14.17 7.96 -6.12
C PHE A 39 14.33 7.93 -7.64
N ALA A 40 13.26 7.57 -8.36
CA ALA A 40 13.25 7.57 -9.82
C ALA A 40 13.47 8.98 -10.39
N PHE A 41 12.85 10.00 -9.79
CA PHE A 41 13.02 11.39 -10.16
C PHE A 41 14.45 11.90 -9.90
N ARG A 42 15.04 11.57 -8.75
CA ARG A 42 16.46 11.89 -8.48
C ARG A 42 17.39 11.20 -9.48
N LEU A 43 17.13 9.94 -9.80
CA LEU A 43 17.91 9.20 -10.78
C LEU A 43 17.75 9.78 -12.20
N TYR A 44 16.55 10.27 -12.52
CA TYR A 44 16.24 10.96 -13.76
C TYR A 44 17.06 12.25 -13.90
N ILE A 45 17.15 13.07 -12.85
CA ILE A 45 17.95 14.31 -12.84
C ILE A 45 19.46 13.99 -12.96
N LEU A 46 19.97 13.03 -12.19
CA LEU A 46 21.38 12.63 -12.24
C LEU A 46 21.79 11.89 -13.53
N GLY A 47 20.83 11.50 -14.38
CA GLY A 47 21.10 10.76 -15.61
C GLY A 47 21.34 11.60 -16.85
N SER A 48 21.78 12.86 -16.68
CA SER A 48 21.97 13.86 -17.74
C SER A 48 22.83 13.39 -18.92
N ASP A 49 23.74 12.45 -18.70
CA ASP A 49 24.75 12.09 -19.72
C ASP A 49 24.20 11.24 -20.88
N VAL A 50 23.01 10.62 -20.73
CA VAL A 50 22.44 9.71 -21.75
C VAL A 50 21.36 10.38 -22.62
N PHE A 51 20.73 11.47 -22.16
CA PHE A 51 19.63 12.13 -22.87
C PHE A 51 19.76 13.67 -22.78
N SER A 52 20.62 14.24 -23.62
CA SER A 52 20.99 15.67 -23.70
C SER A 52 19.82 16.67 -23.92
N ASN A 53 18.60 16.20 -24.22
CA ASN A 53 17.47 17.08 -24.61
C ASN A 53 16.18 16.88 -23.78
N ARG A 54 16.29 16.62 -22.47
CA ARG A 54 15.12 16.33 -21.62
C ARG A 54 14.56 17.56 -20.91
N ARG A 55 13.24 17.78 -21.05
CA ARG A 55 12.48 18.74 -20.24
C ARG A 55 12.20 18.15 -18.86
N VAL A 56 12.57 18.88 -17.82
CA VAL A 56 12.19 18.56 -16.43
C VAL A 56 10.65 18.54 -16.35
N PRO A 57 10.04 17.48 -15.80
CA PRO A 57 8.59 17.44 -15.65
C PRO A 57 8.14 18.59 -14.74
N SER A 58 7.03 19.25 -15.11
CA SER A 58 6.50 20.35 -14.31
C SER A 58 6.04 19.85 -12.94
N PRO A 59 6.13 20.69 -11.88
CA PRO A 59 5.68 20.32 -10.55
C PRO A 59 4.19 19.94 -10.52
N SER A 60 3.37 20.53 -11.38
CA SER A 60 1.95 20.17 -11.55
C SER A 60 1.76 18.75 -12.07
N LEU A 61 2.60 18.29 -13.02
CA LEU A 61 2.53 16.93 -13.54
C LEU A 61 2.88 15.91 -12.45
N ILE A 62 3.87 16.22 -11.61
CA ILE A 62 4.26 15.37 -10.47
C ILE A 62 3.09 15.26 -9.48
N TRP A 63 2.44 16.37 -9.15
CA TRP A 63 1.25 16.37 -8.29
C TRP A 63 0.12 15.53 -8.88
N ILE A 64 -0.15 15.63 -10.19
CA ILE A 64 -1.18 14.83 -10.87
C ILE A 64 -0.82 13.34 -10.81
N ILE A 65 0.44 12.97 -11.00
CA ILE A 65 0.90 11.57 -10.89
C ILE A 65 0.71 11.05 -9.45
N CYS A 66 1.07 11.84 -8.44
CA CYS A 66 0.84 11.46 -7.04
C CYS A 66 -0.65 11.33 -6.71
N LEU A 67 -1.48 12.31 -7.08
CA LEU A 67 -2.94 12.29 -6.85
C LEU A 67 -3.62 11.12 -7.56
N SER A 68 -3.24 10.83 -8.81
CA SER A 68 -3.77 9.69 -9.55
C SER A 68 -3.33 8.36 -8.93
N SER A 69 -2.10 8.26 -8.42
CA SER A 69 -1.64 7.08 -7.69
C SER A 69 -2.41 6.88 -6.37
N LEU A 70 -2.74 7.96 -5.67
CA LEU A 70 -3.56 7.92 -4.46
C LEU A 70 -4.98 7.43 -4.75
N ALA A 71 -5.61 7.99 -5.79
CA ALA A 71 -6.96 7.60 -6.19
C ALA A 71 -7.03 6.13 -6.61
N LEU A 72 -6.03 5.67 -7.38
CA LEU A 72 -5.95 4.27 -7.81
C LEU A 72 -5.80 3.30 -6.64
N MET A 73 -5.03 3.68 -5.61
CA MET A 73 -4.82 2.85 -4.42
C MET A 73 -6.00 2.86 -3.45
N ALA A 74 -6.84 3.91 -3.47
CA ALA A 74 -8.03 3.98 -2.62
C ALA A 74 -9.11 2.94 -3.01
N VAL A 75 -9.27 2.65 -4.31
CA VAL A 75 -10.29 1.72 -4.84
C VAL A 75 -10.18 0.29 -4.26
N PRO A 76 -9.04 -0.40 -4.34
CA PRO A 76 -8.92 -1.77 -3.81
C PRO A 76 -9.08 -1.85 -2.29
N ILE A 77 -8.84 -0.75 -1.57
CA ILE A 77 -8.90 -0.71 -0.11
C ILE A 77 -10.32 -0.46 0.39
N ILE A 78 -11.08 0.39 -0.31
CA ILE A 78 -12.53 0.51 -0.07
C ILE A 78 -13.20 -0.84 -0.32
N ALA A 79 -12.79 -1.57 -1.37
CA ALA A 79 -13.28 -2.91 -1.60
C ALA A 79 -12.93 -3.85 -0.43
N TYR A 80 -11.72 -3.78 0.11
CA TYR A 80 -11.32 -4.56 1.29
C TYR A 80 -12.17 -4.23 2.53
N TYR A 81 -12.50 -2.95 2.76
CA TYR A 81 -13.36 -2.52 3.86
C TYR A 81 -14.76 -3.13 3.75
N VAL A 82 -15.34 -3.15 2.53
CA VAL A 82 -16.68 -3.70 2.28
C VAL A 82 -16.69 -5.23 2.34
N VAL A 83 -15.59 -5.88 1.94
CA VAL A 83 -15.45 -7.35 1.93
C VAL A 83 -15.29 -7.95 3.33
N GLN A 84 -14.75 -7.19 4.30
CA GLN A 84 -14.57 -7.72 5.65
C GLN A 84 -15.91 -8.03 6.32
N THR A 85 -16.11 -9.29 6.66
CA THR A 85 -17.32 -9.80 7.31
C THR A 85 -17.12 -9.93 8.81
N GLU A 86 -18.23 -10.09 9.54
CA GLU A 86 -18.18 -10.42 10.96
C GLU A 86 -17.77 -11.88 11.16
N VAL A 87 -17.08 -12.15 12.26
CA VAL A 87 -16.66 -13.52 12.61
C VAL A 87 -17.82 -14.22 13.31
N THR A 88 -18.14 -15.45 12.90
CA THR A 88 -19.21 -16.21 13.56
C THR A 88 -18.81 -16.61 14.98
N PRO A 89 -19.76 -16.70 15.92
CA PRO A 89 -19.46 -16.97 17.34
C PRO A 89 -18.78 -18.32 17.57
N GLU A 90 -19.03 -19.32 16.71
CA GLU A 90 -18.39 -20.64 16.79
C GLU A 90 -16.89 -20.53 16.50
N VAL A 91 -16.51 -19.68 15.55
CA VAL A 91 -15.11 -19.44 15.18
C VAL A 91 -14.40 -18.65 16.29
N LEU A 92 -15.04 -17.62 16.83
CA LEU A 92 -14.53 -16.88 18.00
C LEU A 92 -14.25 -17.82 19.19
N LYS A 93 -15.21 -18.69 19.51
CA LYS A 93 -15.08 -19.69 20.58
C LYS A 93 -13.97 -20.70 20.29
N ARG A 94 -13.89 -21.21 19.06
CA ARG A 94 -12.85 -22.16 18.63
C ARG A 94 -11.45 -21.60 18.79
N PHE A 95 -11.25 -20.31 18.51
CA PHE A 95 -9.96 -19.63 18.64
C PHE A 95 -9.76 -18.93 19.99
N ARG A 96 -10.70 -19.05 20.94
CA ARG A 96 -10.68 -18.38 22.25
C ARG A 96 -10.51 -16.86 22.16
N LEU A 97 -11.18 -16.26 21.18
CA LEU A 97 -11.17 -14.82 20.91
C LEU A 97 -12.40 -14.10 21.47
N GLU A 98 -13.11 -14.74 22.41
CA GLU A 98 -14.28 -14.18 23.06
C GLU A 98 -13.90 -12.88 23.80
N GLY A 99 -14.67 -11.81 23.57
CA GLY A 99 -14.41 -10.47 24.12
C GLY A 99 -13.50 -9.57 23.27
N TYR A 100 -12.89 -10.09 22.20
CA TYR A 100 -12.13 -9.28 21.25
C TYR A 100 -12.99 -8.89 20.05
N MET A 101 -12.77 -7.67 19.54
CA MET A 101 -13.30 -7.30 18.22
C MET A 101 -12.44 -7.93 17.14
N ALA A 102 -13.09 -8.73 16.29
CA ALA A 102 -12.44 -9.45 15.22
C ALA A 102 -13.27 -9.42 13.93
N THR A 103 -12.58 -9.41 12.80
CA THR A 103 -13.20 -9.47 11.47
C THR A 103 -12.65 -10.64 10.68
N ASN A 104 -13.51 -11.21 9.84
CA ASN A 104 -13.11 -12.27 8.93
C ASN A 104 -12.86 -11.67 7.55
N TYR A 105 -11.75 -12.06 6.96
CA TYR A 105 -11.41 -11.77 5.58
C TYR A 105 -11.18 -13.08 4.83
N ASN A 106 -11.97 -13.32 3.79
CA ASN A 106 -11.92 -14.57 3.07
C ASN A 106 -10.89 -14.49 1.93
N ILE A 107 -9.67 -14.97 2.19
CA ILE A 107 -8.54 -14.92 1.23
C ILE A 107 -8.88 -15.65 -0.09
N PHE A 108 -9.65 -16.73 0.00
CA PHE A 108 -10.04 -17.57 -1.15
C PHE A 108 -11.53 -17.52 -1.46
N GLY A 109 -12.22 -16.41 -1.13
CA GLY A 109 -13.64 -16.29 -1.45
C GLY A 109 -13.86 -15.91 -2.91
N GLY A 110 -14.55 -14.80 -3.16
CA GLY A 110 -14.97 -14.39 -4.50
C GLY A 110 -13.81 -13.99 -5.42
N THR A 111 -14.05 -13.98 -6.74
CA THR A 111 -13.08 -13.58 -7.77
C THR A 111 -12.47 -12.19 -7.52
N ALA A 112 -13.25 -11.27 -6.94
CA ALA A 112 -12.79 -9.94 -6.57
C ALA A 112 -11.76 -9.96 -5.43
N GLU A 113 -11.95 -10.82 -4.44
CA GLU A 113 -11.09 -10.94 -3.26
C GLU A 113 -9.73 -11.54 -3.64
N ILE A 114 -9.74 -12.56 -4.50
CA ILE A 114 -8.54 -13.17 -5.08
C ILE A 114 -7.76 -12.16 -5.91
N LEU A 115 -8.44 -11.35 -6.73
CA LEU A 115 -7.79 -10.33 -7.54
C LEU A 115 -7.15 -9.24 -6.67
N LEU A 116 -7.84 -8.80 -5.62
CA LEU A 116 -7.34 -7.79 -4.67
C LEU A 116 -6.13 -8.30 -3.89
N ASP A 117 -6.18 -9.55 -3.42
CA ASP A 117 -5.08 -10.19 -2.71
C ASP A 117 -3.87 -10.40 -3.63
N ALA A 118 -4.08 -10.87 -4.86
CA ALA A 118 -3.02 -11.03 -5.85
C ALA A 118 -2.36 -9.67 -6.18
N LEU A 119 -3.16 -8.62 -6.32
CA LEU A 119 -2.68 -7.27 -6.57
C LEU A 119 -1.82 -6.78 -5.39
N GLY A 120 -2.32 -6.88 -4.16
CA GLY A 120 -1.60 -6.46 -2.95
C GLY A 120 -0.32 -7.26 -2.69
N CYS A 121 -0.42 -8.59 -2.76
CA CYS A 121 0.70 -9.51 -2.49
C CYS A 121 1.80 -9.41 -3.54
N CYS A 122 1.48 -9.10 -4.80
CA CYS A 122 2.49 -8.93 -5.84
C CYS A 122 3.06 -7.51 -5.90
N LEU A 123 2.23 -6.47 -5.82
CA LEU A 123 2.70 -5.08 -5.95
C LEU A 123 3.64 -4.68 -4.83
N SER A 124 3.36 -5.06 -3.58
CA SER A 124 4.18 -4.64 -2.44
C SER A 124 5.64 -5.12 -2.54
N PRO A 125 5.93 -6.43 -2.76
CA PRO A 125 7.29 -6.91 -2.98
C PRO A 125 7.95 -6.31 -4.23
N ILE A 126 7.19 -6.13 -5.32
CA ILE A 126 7.70 -5.51 -6.55
C ILE A 126 8.16 -4.08 -6.27
N VAL A 127 7.32 -3.26 -5.64
CA VAL A 127 7.63 -1.87 -5.29
C VAL A 127 8.84 -1.81 -4.35
N MET A 128 8.91 -2.67 -3.33
CA MET A 128 10.07 -2.72 -2.42
C MET A 128 11.36 -3.10 -3.15
N THR A 129 11.30 -4.08 -4.05
CA THR A 129 12.46 -4.51 -4.86
C THR A 129 12.90 -3.40 -5.80
N LEU A 130 11.97 -2.71 -6.46
CA LEU A 130 12.26 -1.56 -7.31
C LEU A 130 12.90 -0.42 -6.51
N ILE A 131 12.38 -0.10 -5.32
CA ILE A 131 12.99 0.90 -4.43
C ILE A 131 14.44 0.53 -4.14
N PHE A 132 14.72 -0.73 -3.82
CA PHE A 132 16.08 -1.20 -3.55
C PHE A 132 17.00 -1.03 -4.76
N ILE A 133 16.56 -1.44 -5.95
CA ILE A 133 17.32 -1.33 -7.21
C ILE A 133 17.59 0.14 -7.57
N VAL A 134 16.55 0.98 -7.56
CA VAL A 134 16.66 2.41 -7.92
C VAL A 134 17.56 3.12 -6.93
N ARG A 135 17.40 2.88 -5.61
CA ARG A 135 18.25 3.45 -4.57
C ARG A 135 19.72 3.05 -4.75
N ARG A 136 20.00 1.77 -4.99
CA ARG A 136 21.38 1.28 -5.21
C ARG A 136 22.00 1.93 -6.46
N THR A 137 21.21 2.10 -7.51
CA THR A 137 21.66 2.75 -8.76
C THR A 137 21.94 4.23 -8.54
N LEU A 138 21.06 4.92 -7.79
CA LEU A 138 21.22 6.33 -7.44
C LEU A 138 22.51 6.57 -6.65
N ILE A 139 22.76 5.78 -5.60
CA ILE A 139 23.99 5.88 -4.79
C ILE A 139 25.24 5.66 -5.66
N LYS A 140 25.23 4.65 -6.54
CA LYS A 140 26.35 4.39 -7.45
C LYS A 140 26.60 5.54 -8.42
N ARG A 141 25.57 6.25 -8.88
CA ARG A 141 25.73 7.41 -9.77
C ARG A 141 26.24 8.63 -9.02
N ILE A 142 25.72 8.89 -7.82
CA ILE A 142 26.23 9.97 -6.95
C ILE A 142 27.72 9.74 -6.68
N ALA A 143 28.12 8.52 -6.34
CA ALA A 143 29.52 8.17 -6.08
C ALA A 143 30.45 8.27 -7.31
N LYS A 144 29.91 8.35 -8.53
CA LYS A 144 30.70 8.61 -9.75
C LYS A 144 30.77 10.10 -10.12
N ALA A 145 29.87 10.90 -9.57
CA ALA A 145 29.77 12.34 -9.85
C ALA A 145 30.50 13.21 -8.81
N VAL A 146 30.88 12.62 -7.67
CA VAL A 146 31.80 13.17 -6.65
C VAL A 146 33.20 12.65 -6.93
#